data_AF-A0A084JTL8-F1
#
_entry.id   AF-A0A084JTL8-F1
#
_cell.length_a   1.000
_cell.length_b   1.000
_cell.length_c   1.000
_cell.angle_alpha   90.00
_cell.angle_beta   90.00
_cell.angle_gamma   90.00
#
_symmetry.space_group_name_H-M   'P 1'
#
loop_
_entity.id
_entity.type
_entity.pdbx_description
1 polymer ?
#
loop_
_entity_poly.entity_id
_entity_poly.type
_entity_poly.pdbx_seq_one_letter_code
_entity_poly.pdbx_strand_id
1 'polypeptide(L)'
;MQFITSLTRKKISPEQLFMLSVLVVNGGNYIYNLVLGRLLGPAQFADAAILITFLLVLSFLAMTFQLVTAKYAVLLENTQLPSFLKSILKSSLLVGIIAGLMLILFSGQLQEIFHTTSKNMFVIFGVAVPFYFLMSVNRGFLQGKNDFKGLALTYQSEMLVRLGLTLLLLFVLKIDPILIVAIGILVSLILGLFPFKMSSIIQLPSGNIDNHLSKQIKRFFLVTLFYELTQIIINNSDILLVKHYFEDTEAGLYASLALIGRVVYFMAWMFVMLLLPKVITLQKEGKETQSLLFKYVGYITLLCAFIIAGTALFPELVVEILFGNAYTDIAPLLWKYAIATSLFAIANIFSYYFLSLGKYKPVIISGVMGLAQVVLIIFYHKNLEQVVLVQILAMTILMIMQVVYFIASKKS
;
A
#
# COMPACT_ATOMS: atom_id res chain seq x y z
N MET A 1 30.47 -37.64 8.80
CA MET A 1 29.46 -37.85 7.73
C MET A 1 28.02 -37.51 8.13
N GLN A 2 27.69 -37.36 9.43
CA GLN A 2 26.34 -36.96 9.90
C GLN A 2 26.07 -35.44 9.93
N PHE A 3 27.10 -34.59 9.84
CA PHE A 3 26.93 -33.13 9.89
C PHE A 3 26.44 -32.53 8.55
N ILE A 4 26.81 -33.15 7.43
CA ILE A 4 26.47 -32.69 6.07
C ILE A 4 25.00 -33.02 5.71
N THR A 5 24.42 -34.06 6.31
CA THR A 5 23.01 -34.44 6.13
C THR A 5 22.01 -33.57 6.92
N SER A 6 22.49 -32.74 7.85
CA SER A 6 21.63 -31.84 8.65
C SER A 6 21.33 -30.50 7.94
N LEU A 7 22.08 -30.17 6.89
CA LEU A 7 21.96 -28.91 6.14
C LEU A 7 20.98 -28.98 4.95
N THR A 8 20.49 -30.16 4.57
CA THR A 8 19.72 -30.36 3.32
C THR A 8 18.21 -30.58 3.48
N ARG A 9 17.63 -30.37 4.67
CA ARG A 9 16.16 -30.38 4.85
C ARG A 9 15.64 -29.40 5.92
N LYS A 10 16.03 -28.12 5.86
CA LYS A 10 15.11 -27.11 6.41
C LYS A 10 13.94 -26.98 5.45
N LYS A 11 12.86 -27.74 5.70
CA LYS A 11 11.59 -27.59 4.97
C LYS A 11 11.14 -26.14 5.15
N ILE A 12 10.97 -25.42 4.04
CA ILE A 12 10.43 -24.06 4.01
C ILE A 12 9.06 -24.10 4.70
N SER A 13 8.83 -23.25 5.70
CA SER A 13 7.55 -23.22 6.41
C SER A 13 6.45 -22.64 5.51
N PRO A 14 5.16 -22.95 5.75
CA PRO A 14 4.05 -22.35 5.00
C PRO A 14 4.08 -20.80 5.02
N GLU A 15 4.50 -20.20 6.13
CA GLU A 15 4.68 -18.76 6.29
C GLU A 15 5.79 -18.23 5.39
N GLN A 16 6.95 -18.90 5.37
CA GLN A 16 8.08 -18.52 4.52
C GLN A 16 7.73 -18.64 3.03
N LEU A 17 6.99 -19.70 2.66
CA LEU A 17 6.50 -19.88 1.30
C LEU A 17 5.51 -18.78 0.90
N PHE A 18 4.62 -18.38 1.82
CA PHE A 18 3.72 -17.25 1.60
C PHE A 18 4.47 -15.92 1.48
N MET A 19 5.48 -15.66 2.31
CA MET A 19 6.33 -14.47 2.18
C MET A 19 6.99 -14.41 0.80
N LEU A 20 7.52 -15.54 0.29
CA LEU A 20 8.07 -15.62 -1.07
C LEU A 20 7.00 -15.34 -2.13
N SER A 21 5.80 -15.89 -1.97
CA SER A 21 4.66 -15.63 -2.85
C SER A 21 4.30 -14.13 -2.89
N VAL A 22 4.28 -13.45 -1.73
CA VAL A 22 4.01 -12.01 -1.64
C VAL A 22 5.09 -11.19 -2.35
N LEU A 23 6.37 -11.60 -2.27
CA LEU A 23 7.43 -10.95 -3.03
C LEU A 23 7.19 -11.06 -4.55
N VAL A 24 6.80 -12.23 -5.03
CA VAL A 24 6.45 -12.44 -6.46
C VAL A 24 5.24 -11.58 -6.86
N VAL A 25 4.21 -11.49 -6.01
CA VAL A 25 3.02 -10.66 -6.25
C VAL A 25 3.39 -9.17 -6.34
N ASN A 26 4.20 -8.67 -5.41
CA ASN A 26 4.64 -7.27 -5.43
C ASN A 26 5.52 -6.97 -6.65
N GLY A 27 6.43 -7.89 -7.00
CA GLY A 27 7.24 -7.77 -8.22
C GLY A 27 6.37 -7.76 -9.48
N GLY A 28 5.37 -8.64 -9.56
CA GLY A 28 4.41 -8.70 -10.66
C GLY A 28 3.57 -7.42 -10.78
N ASN A 29 3.08 -6.88 -9.66
CA ASN A 29 2.37 -5.60 -9.64
C ASN A 29 3.28 -4.43 -10.07
N TYR A 30 4.56 -4.44 -9.68
CA TYR A 30 5.52 -3.43 -10.12
C TYR A 30 5.79 -3.53 -11.62
N ILE A 31 6.05 -4.74 -12.13
CA ILE A 31 6.22 -5.02 -13.56
C ILE A 31 4.98 -4.58 -14.34
N TYR A 32 3.77 -4.89 -13.87
CA TYR A 32 2.53 -4.45 -14.48
C TYR A 32 2.49 -2.92 -14.70
N ASN A 33 2.85 -2.15 -13.67
CA ASN A 33 2.91 -0.69 -13.77
C ASN A 33 3.97 -0.22 -14.79
N LEU A 34 5.15 -0.83 -14.80
CA LEU A 34 6.20 -0.50 -15.77
C LEU A 34 5.78 -0.81 -17.22
N VAL A 35 5.16 -1.97 -17.43
CA VAL A 35 4.69 -2.37 -18.76
C VAL A 35 3.58 -1.44 -19.24
N LEU A 36 2.62 -1.08 -18.38
CA LEU A 36 1.61 -0.07 -18.73
C LEU A 36 2.25 1.27 -19.08
N GLY A 37 3.20 1.76 -18.29
CA GLY A 37 3.90 3.01 -18.58
C GLY A 37 4.57 3.02 -19.94
N ARG A 38 5.24 1.92 -20.31
CA ARG A 38 5.90 1.76 -21.60
C ARG A 38 4.95 1.64 -22.78
N LEU A 39 3.84 0.91 -22.61
CA LEU A 39 2.89 0.66 -23.71
C LEU A 39 1.98 1.85 -23.99
N LEU A 40 1.58 2.58 -22.95
CA LEU A 40 0.60 3.66 -23.04
C LEU A 40 1.23 5.04 -23.30
N GLY A 41 2.50 5.22 -22.93
CA GLY A 41 3.15 6.53 -22.90
C GLY A 41 2.62 7.42 -21.77
N PRO A 42 3.25 8.58 -21.50
CA PRO A 42 3.00 9.36 -20.28
C PRO A 42 1.54 9.81 -20.13
N ALA A 43 0.93 10.38 -21.16
CA ALA A 43 -0.43 10.93 -21.08
C ALA A 43 -1.48 9.88 -20.70
N GLN A 44 -1.52 8.75 -21.40
CA GLN A 44 -2.46 7.66 -21.08
C GLN A 44 -2.06 6.92 -19.78
N PHE A 45 -0.76 6.81 -19.50
CA PHE A 45 -0.30 6.24 -18.23
C PHE A 45 -0.76 7.06 -17.02
N ALA A 46 -0.96 8.37 -17.14
CA ALA A 46 -1.51 9.21 -16.08
C ALA A 46 -2.91 8.74 -15.64
N ASP A 47 -3.79 8.41 -16.58
CA ASP A 47 -5.13 7.88 -16.28
C ASP A 47 -5.06 6.49 -15.62
N ALA A 48 -4.19 5.63 -16.13
CA ALA A 48 -3.92 4.32 -15.51
C ALA A 48 -3.37 4.46 -14.09
N ALA A 49 -2.41 5.38 -13.87
CA ALA A 49 -1.83 5.66 -12.57
C ALA A 49 -2.86 6.17 -11.57
N ILE A 50 -3.88 6.90 -12.03
CA ILE A 50 -5.01 7.31 -11.17
C ILE A 50 -5.84 6.12 -10.73
N LEU A 51 -6.24 5.22 -11.64
CA LEU A 51 -6.96 4.01 -11.24
C LEU A 51 -6.16 3.17 -10.23
N ILE A 52 -4.85 3.05 -10.45
CA ILE A 52 -3.95 2.32 -9.55
C ILE A 52 -3.84 3.05 -8.20
N THR A 53 -3.78 4.38 -8.19
CA THR A 53 -3.74 5.17 -6.96
C THR A 53 -5.06 5.07 -6.19
N PHE A 54 -6.20 5.11 -6.87
CA PHE A 54 -7.51 4.84 -6.26
C PHE A 54 -7.58 3.42 -5.68
N LEU A 55 -7.04 2.43 -6.39
CA LEU A 55 -6.94 1.07 -5.89
C LEU A 55 -6.07 0.99 -4.64
N LEU A 56 -4.93 1.69 -4.60
CA LEU A 56 -4.07 1.78 -3.42
C LEU A 56 -4.78 2.47 -2.25
N VAL A 57 -5.47 3.59 -2.48
CA VAL A 57 -6.28 4.29 -1.47
C VAL A 57 -7.32 3.33 -0.86
N LEU A 58 -8.09 2.64 -1.71
CA LEU A 58 -9.07 1.66 -1.25
C LEU A 58 -8.40 0.44 -0.60
N SER A 59 -7.17 0.08 -0.97
CA SER A 59 -6.44 -1.07 -0.44
C SER A 59 -6.16 -0.92 1.04
N PHE A 60 -5.78 0.28 1.46
CA PHE A 60 -5.52 0.61 2.85
C PHE A 60 -6.83 0.58 3.68
N LEU A 61 -7.93 1.10 3.13
CA LEU A 61 -9.26 0.98 3.76
C LEU A 61 -9.70 -0.49 3.89
N ALA A 62 -9.52 -1.27 2.83
CA ALA A 62 -9.91 -2.68 2.81
C ALA A 62 -8.98 -3.54 3.70
N MET A 63 -7.70 -3.17 3.84
CA MET A 63 -6.73 -3.80 4.75
C MET A 63 -7.17 -3.71 6.21
N THR A 64 -7.89 -2.65 6.60
CA THR A 64 -8.52 -2.56 7.93
C THR A 64 -9.46 -3.74 8.18
N PHE A 65 -10.30 -4.08 7.20
CA PHE A 65 -11.19 -5.25 7.29
C PHE A 65 -10.40 -6.56 7.33
N GLN A 66 -9.32 -6.68 6.55
CA GLN A 66 -8.44 -7.85 6.57
C GLN A 66 -7.81 -8.07 7.95
N LEU A 67 -7.20 -7.03 8.53
CA LEU A 67 -6.51 -7.11 9.83
C LEU A 67 -7.47 -7.39 10.99
N VAL A 68 -8.64 -6.74 10.99
CA VAL A 68 -9.69 -6.96 11.99
C VAL A 68 -10.21 -8.40 11.87
N THR A 69 -10.51 -8.85 10.66
CA THR A 69 -10.98 -10.23 10.44
C THR A 69 -9.93 -11.25 10.86
N ALA A 70 -8.66 -11.05 10.52
CA ALA A 70 -7.58 -11.96 10.90
C ALA A 70 -7.45 -12.10 12.42
N LYS A 71 -7.44 -10.98 13.15
CA LYS A 71 -7.35 -10.98 14.61
C LYS A 71 -8.52 -11.72 15.25
N TYR A 72 -9.75 -11.40 14.85
CA TYR A 72 -10.94 -11.97 15.49
C TYR A 72 -11.29 -13.38 14.96
N ALA A 73 -10.79 -13.79 13.80
CA ALA A 73 -10.86 -15.19 13.35
C ALA A 73 -9.98 -16.14 14.18
N VAL A 74 -8.95 -15.61 14.86
CA VAL A 74 -8.13 -16.32 15.85
C VAL A 74 -8.80 -16.32 17.23
N LEU A 75 -9.31 -15.17 17.66
CA LEU A 75 -9.81 -14.98 19.04
C LEU A 75 -11.22 -15.53 19.28
N LEU A 76 -12.05 -15.67 18.23
CA LEU A 76 -13.44 -16.08 18.37
C LEU A 76 -13.63 -17.56 18.03
N GLU A 77 -14.44 -18.23 18.84
CA GLU A 77 -14.75 -19.65 18.71
C GLU A 77 -16.28 -19.89 18.69
N ASN A 78 -16.69 -21.13 18.42
CA ASN A 78 -18.07 -21.60 18.47
C ASN A 78 -19.05 -20.70 17.68
N THR A 79 -20.16 -20.28 18.31
CA THR A 79 -21.24 -19.51 17.68
C THR A 79 -20.92 -18.03 17.50
N GLN A 80 -19.84 -17.53 18.13
CA GLN A 80 -19.41 -16.12 18.03
C GLN A 80 -18.70 -15.84 16.70
N LEU A 81 -17.90 -16.79 16.20
CA LEU A 81 -17.17 -16.64 14.94
C LEU A 81 -18.11 -16.49 13.73
N PRO A 82 -19.13 -17.36 13.50
CA PRO A 82 -20.13 -17.17 12.44
C PRO A 82 -20.86 -15.83 12.53
N SER A 83 -21.22 -15.40 13.74
CA SER A 83 -21.90 -14.11 13.99
C SER A 83 -21.02 -12.92 13.59
N PHE A 84 -19.75 -12.95 13.99
CA PHE A 84 -18.76 -11.94 13.62
C PHE A 84 -18.52 -11.91 12.11
N LEU A 85 -18.30 -13.06 11.48
CA LEU A 85 -18.03 -13.15 10.04
C LEU A 85 -19.22 -12.64 9.21
N LYS A 86 -20.46 -12.94 9.61
CA LYS A 86 -21.67 -12.34 8.99
C LYS A 86 -21.68 -10.81 9.11
N SER A 87 -21.41 -10.31 10.32
CA SER A 87 -21.45 -8.87 10.61
C SER A 87 -20.37 -8.10 9.85
N ILE A 88 -19.13 -8.60 9.85
CA ILE A 88 -18.01 -7.94 9.18
C ILE A 88 -18.14 -8.02 7.66
N LEU A 89 -18.65 -9.12 7.10
CA LEU A 89 -18.98 -9.23 5.67
C LEU A 89 -20.07 -8.27 5.25
N LYS A 90 -21.16 -8.20 6.01
CA LYS A 90 -22.26 -7.27 5.73
C LYS A 90 -21.76 -5.83 5.77
N SER A 91 -20.94 -5.51 6.76
CA SER A 91 -20.35 -4.17 6.92
C SER A 91 -19.37 -3.86 5.78
N SER A 92 -18.49 -4.80 5.40
CA SER A 92 -17.53 -4.61 4.31
C SER A 92 -18.23 -4.46 2.96
N LEU A 93 -19.27 -5.26 2.71
CA LEU A 93 -20.06 -5.17 1.49
C LEU A 93 -20.84 -3.86 1.43
N LEU A 94 -21.46 -3.43 2.55
CA LEU A 94 -22.16 -2.15 2.61
C LEU A 94 -21.21 -0.98 2.33
N VAL A 95 -20.04 -0.95 2.99
CA VAL A 95 -19.01 0.08 2.76
C VAL A 95 -18.52 0.03 1.31
N GLY A 96 -18.26 -1.16 0.77
CA GLY A 96 -17.82 -1.33 -0.62
C GLY A 96 -18.87 -0.88 -1.65
N ILE A 97 -20.15 -1.18 -1.40
CA ILE A 97 -21.28 -0.71 -2.24
C ILE A 97 -21.40 0.81 -2.15
N ILE A 98 -21.36 1.39 -0.96
CA ILE A 98 -21.46 2.84 -0.78
C ILE A 98 -20.29 3.53 -1.50
N ALA A 99 -19.05 3.08 -1.29
CA ALA A 99 -17.87 3.63 -1.95
C ALA A 99 -17.92 3.44 -3.48
N GLY A 100 -18.32 2.27 -3.96
CA GLY A 100 -18.49 1.99 -5.38
C GLY A 100 -19.56 2.87 -6.04
N LEU A 101 -20.72 3.02 -5.38
CA LEU A 101 -21.79 3.91 -5.83
C LEU A 101 -21.35 5.37 -5.82
N MET A 102 -20.60 5.83 -4.81
CA MET A 102 -20.03 7.18 -4.82
C MET A 102 -19.13 7.40 -6.03
N LEU A 103 -18.24 6.46 -6.36
CA LEU A 103 -17.39 6.56 -7.55
C LEU A 103 -18.19 6.60 -8.85
N ILE A 104 -19.27 5.82 -8.95
CA ILE A 104 -20.15 5.80 -10.12
C ILE A 104 -20.92 7.12 -10.25
N LEU A 105 -21.54 7.58 -9.15
CA LEU A 105 -22.35 8.80 -9.12
C LEU A 105 -21.50 10.05 -9.39
N PHE A 106 -20.30 10.12 -8.83
CA PHE A 106 -19.37 11.23 -9.03
C PHE A 106 -18.41 11.02 -10.20
N SER A 107 -18.61 10.01 -11.06
CA SER A 107 -17.68 9.68 -12.14
C SER A 107 -17.43 10.83 -13.12
N GLY A 108 -18.45 11.66 -13.39
CA GLY A 108 -18.31 12.86 -14.23
C GLY A 108 -17.46 13.93 -13.57
N GLN A 109 -17.71 14.23 -12.30
CA GLN A 109 -16.92 15.19 -11.53
C GLN A 109 -15.48 14.70 -11.35
N LEU A 110 -15.27 13.39 -11.15
CA LEU A 110 -13.94 12.80 -11.08
C LEU A 110 -13.20 12.92 -12.42
N GLN A 111 -13.90 12.75 -13.55
CA GLN A 111 -13.33 13.00 -14.87
C GLN A 111 -12.90 14.46 -15.02
N GLU A 112 -13.74 15.41 -14.62
CA GLU A 112 -13.42 16.85 -14.67
C GLU A 112 -12.30 17.24 -13.71
N ILE A 113 -12.27 16.69 -12.49
CA ILE A 113 -11.23 16.99 -11.50
C ILE A 113 -9.87 16.45 -11.93
N PHE A 114 -9.81 15.25 -12.51
CA PHE A 114 -8.55 14.59 -12.87
C PHE A 114 -8.23 14.68 -14.36
N HIS A 115 -8.99 15.45 -15.13
CA HIS A 115 -8.84 15.61 -16.59
C HIS A 115 -8.72 14.27 -17.33
N THR A 116 -9.47 13.24 -16.90
CA THR A 116 -9.32 11.91 -17.52
C THR A 116 -10.05 11.81 -18.86
N THR A 117 -9.55 10.92 -19.70
CA THR A 117 -10.10 10.67 -21.04
C THR A 117 -11.55 10.16 -21.02
N SER A 118 -11.95 9.42 -19.98
CA SER A 118 -13.28 8.81 -19.92
C SER A 118 -13.79 8.59 -18.49
N LYS A 119 -14.96 9.14 -18.14
CA LYS A 119 -15.64 8.83 -16.86
C LYS A 119 -15.94 7.34 -16.67
N ASN A 120 -16.06 6.57 -17.76
CA ASN A 120 -16.41 5.16 -17.70
C ASN A 120 -15.33 4.33 -16.98
N MET A 121 -14.08 4.82 -16.93
CA MET A 121 -13.03 4.19 -16.13
C MET A 121 -13.40 4.14 -14.65
N PHE A 122 -13.99 5.21 -14.10
CA PHE A 122 -14.43 5.29 -12.71
C PHE A 122 -15.70 4.48 -12.47
N VAL A 123 -16.58 4.38 -13.47
CA VAL A 123 -17.78 3.53 -13.38
C VAL A 123 -17.39 2.06 -13.26
N ILE A 124 -16.53 1.57 -14.16
CA ILE A 124 -16.06 0.17 -14.14
C ILE A 124 -15.28 -0.12 -12.85
N PHE A 125 -14.41 0.81 -12.44
CA PHE A 125 -13.68 0.70 -11.18
C PHE A 125 -14.62 0.70 -9.97
N GLY A 126 -15.66 1.54 -9.95
CA GLY A 126 -16.68 1.59 -8.91
C GLY A 126 -17.42 0.26 -8.73
N VAL A 127 -17.70 -0.46 -9.83
CA VAL A 127 -18.27 -1.83 -9.78
C VAL A 127 -17.29 -2.83 -9.15
N ALA A 128 -15.98 -2.61 -9.25
CA ALA A 128 -14.97 -3.49 -8.66
C ALA A 128 -14.85 -3.35 -7.14
N VAL A 129 -15.17 -2.18 -6.59
CA VAL A 129 -14.94 -1.84 -5.17
C VAL A 129 -15.64 -2.80 -4.19
N PRO A 130 -16.92 -3.19 -4.34
CA PRO A 130 -17.55 -4.16 -3.46
C PRO A 130 -16.80 -5.50 -3.37
N PHE A 131 -16.32 -6.01 -4.51
CA PHE A 131 -15.55 -7.26 -4.56
C PHE A 131 -14.23 -7.13 -3.82
N TYR A 132 -13.62 -5.93 -3.84
CA TYR A 132 -12.37 -5.70 -3.14
C TYR A 132 -12.50 -5.78 -1.62
N PHE A 133 -13.54 -5.18 -1.06
CA PHE A 133 -13.84 -5.27 0.37
C PHE A 133 -14.20 -6.70 0.79
N LEU A 134 -14.97 -7.42 -0.02
CA LEU A 134 -15.27 -8.84 0.21
C LEU A 134 -13.99 -9.70 0.21
N MET A 135 -13.09 -9.47 -0.76
CA MET A 135 -11.82 -10.17 -0.87
C MET A 135 -10.94 -9.91 0.36
N SER A 136 -10.93 -8.68 0.88
CA SER A 136 -10.13 -8.33 2.05
C SER A 136 -10.61 -9.04 3.31
N VAL A 137 -11.91 -9.19 3.52
CA VAL A 137 -12.45 -10.02 4.62
C VAL A 137 -12.06 -11.49 4.44
N ASN A 138 -12.20 -12.04 3.23
CA ASN A 138 -11.79 -13.42 2.95
C ASN A 138 -10.29 -13.65 3.23
N ARG A 139 -9.43 -12.73 2.79
CA ARG A 139 -7.99 -12.74 3.09
C ARG A 139 -7.72 -12.70 4.59
N GLY A 140 -8.45 -11.85 5.32
CA GLY A 140 -8.34 -11.77 6.77
C GLY A 140 -8.71 -13.09 7.44
N PHE A 141 -9.79 -13.72 7.01
CA PHE A 141 -10.21 -15.02 7.50
C PHE A 141 -9.15 -16.11 7.23
N LEU A 142 -8.65 -16.21 6.01
CA LEU A 142 -7.58 -17.15 5.63
C LEU A 142 -6.30 -16.92 6.45
N GLN A 143 -5.91 -15.66 6.63
CA GLN A 143 -4.76 -15.26 7.45
C GLN A 143 -4.95 -15.65 8.92
N GLY A 144 -6.14 -15.44 9.49
CA GLY A 144 -6.44 -15.82 10.87
C GLY A 144 -6.51 -17.33 11.10
N LYS A 145 -6.85 -18.12 10.07
CA LYS A 145 -6.79 -19.59 10.12
C LYS A 145 -5.44 -20.19 9.71
N ASN A 146 -4.43 -19.35 9.50
CA ASN A 146 -3.10 -19.77 9.00
C ASN A 146 -3.18 -20.56 7.68
N ASP A 147 -4.22 -20.35 6.86
CA ASP A 147 -4.33 -20.93 5.52
C ASP A 147 -3.55 -20.09 4.51
N PHE A 148 -2.23 -20.09 4.69
CA PHE A 148 -1.29 -19.33 3.88
C PHE A 148 -1.28 -19.74 2.40
N LYS A 149 -1.68 -20.99 2.10
CA LYS A 149 -1.85 -21.46 0.72
C LYS A 149 -3.07 -20.81 0.06
N GLY A 150 -4.22 -20.85 0.74
CA GLY A 150 -5.42 -20.15 0.28
C GLY A 150 -5.15 -18.65 0.12
N LEU A 151 -4.49 -18.04 1.11
CA LEU A 151 -4.12 -16.63 1.06
C LEU A 151 -3.20 -16.30 -0.12
N ALA A 152 -2.15 -17.09 -0.35
CA ALA A 152 -1.26 -16.96 -1.50
C ALA A 152 -2.03 -17.01 -2.83
N LEU A 153 -2.96 -17.96 -2.98
CA LEU A 153 -3.76 -18.11 -4.20
C LEU A 153 -4.60 -16.86 -4.48
N THR A 154 -5.19 -16.23 -3.46
CA THR A 154 -5.96 -14.98 -3.67
C THR A 154 -5.09 -13.85 -4.23
N TYR A 155 -3.85 -13.70 -3.72
CA TYR A 155 -2.92 -12.64 -4.16
C TYR A 155 -2.34 -12.94 -5.55
N GLN A 156 -1.97 -14.18 -5.82
CA GLN A 156 -1.44 -14.61 -7.10
C GLN A 156 -2.50 -14.52 -8.20
N SER A 157 -3.72 -14.97 -7.93
CA SER A 157 -4.84 -14.88 -8.89
C SER A 157 -5.15 -13.43 -9.23
N GLU A 158 -5.22 -12.54 -8.24
CA GLU A 158 -5.40 -11.10 -8.48
C GLU A 158 -4.28 -10.55 -9.39
N MET A 159 -3.02 -10.76 -9.02
CA MET A 159 -1.88 -10.20 -9.76
C MET A 159 -1.76 -10.77 -11.18
N LEU A 160 -1.84 -12.09 -11.34
CA LEU A 160 -1.70 -12.75 -12.64
C LEU A 160 -2.85 -12.40 -13.58
N VAL A 161 -4.08 -12.32 -13.07
CA VAL A 161 -5.22 -11.89 -13.88
C VAL A 161 -5.07 -10.42 -14.26
N ARG A 162 -4.72 -9.55 -13.31
CA ARG A 162 -4.51 -8.13 -13.61
C ARG A 162 -3.46 -7.93 -14.68
N LEU A 163 -2.31 -8.58 -14.54
CA LEU A 163 -1.22 -8.47 -15.51
C LEU A 163 -1.59 -9.15 -16.84
N GLY A 164 -1.92 -10.44 -16.81
CA GLY A 164 -2.14 -11.25 -18.00
C GLY A 164 -3.37 -10.82 -18.80
N LEU A 165 -4.51 -10.60 -18.14
CA LEU A 165 -5.74 -10.19 -18.83
C LEU A 165 -5.63 -8.79 -19.40
N THR A 166 -5.11 -7.81 -18.64
CA THR A 166 -4.97 -6.44 -19.14
C THR A 166 -4.06 -6.43 -20.38
N LEU A 167 -2.90 -7.09 -20.32
CA LEU A 167 -1.99 -7.14 -21.47
C LEU A 167 -2.62 -7.85 -22.67
N LEU A 168 -3.26 -9.00 -22.45
CA LEU A 168 -3.97 -9.72 -23.51
C LEU A 168 -5.01 -8.81 -24.19
N LEU A 169 -5.85 -8.14 -23.40
CA LEU A 169 -6.91 -7.28 -23.92
C LEU A 169 -6.34 -6.04 -24.63
N LEU A 170 -5.22 -5.47 -24.17
CA LEU A 170 -4.55 -4.34 -24.84
C LEU A 170 -4.04 -4.72 -26.23
N PHE A 171 -3.58 -5.96 -26.43
CA PHE A 171 -3.11 -6.42 -27.74
C PHE A 171 -4.24 -6.91 -28.66
N VAL A 172 -5.34 -7.42 -28.10
CA VAL A 172 -6.44 -8.03 -28.87
C VAL A 172 -7.55 -7.03 -29.20
N LEU A 173 -7.94 -6.19 -28.24
CA LEU A 173 -9.04 -5.25 -28.39
C LEU A 173 -8.52 -3.87 -28.81
N LYS A 174 -9.17 -3.28 -29.83
CA LYS A 174 -8.91 -1.91 -30.29
C LYS A 174 -9.89 -0.92 -29.68
N ILE A 175 -10.09 -1.01 -28.37
CA ILE A 175 -10.88 -0.04 -27.60
C ILE A 175 -9.94 0.83 -26.75
N ASP A 176 -10.51 1.82 -26.07
CA ASP A 176 -9.76 2.68 -25.15
C ASP A 176 -8.93 1.86 -24.14
N PRO A 177 -7.58 2.01 -24.15
CA PRO A 177 -6.68 1.30 -23.24
C PRO A 177 -7.03 1.46 -21.76
N ILE A 178 -7.58 2.60 -21.36
CA ILE A 178 -7.88 2.89 -19.96
C ILE A 178 -9.11 2.10 -19.49
N LEU A 179 -10.09 1.88 -20.37
CA LEU A 179 -11.19 0.98 -20.09
C LEU A 179 -10.70 -0.46 -19.93
N ILE A 180 -9.72 -0.88 -20.75
CA ILE A 180 -9.09 -2.20 -20.62
C ILE A 180 -8.40 -2.35 -19.26
N VAL A 181 -7.66 -1.33 -18.81
CA VAL A 181 -7.04 -1.32 -17.47
C VAL A 181 -8.11 -1.42 -16.37
N ALA A 182 -9.19 -0.66 -16.45
CA ALA A 182 -10.29 -0.71 -15.49
C ALA A 182 -10.98 -2.10 -15.45
N ILE A 183 -11.21 -2.71 -16.62
CA ILE A 183 -11.75 -4.08 -16.74
C ILE A 183 -10.78 -5.10 -16.13
N GLY A 184 -9.48 -4.97 -16.43
CA GLY A 184 -8.44 -5.83 -15.87
C GLY A 184 -8.42 -5.77 -14.33
N ILE A 185 -8.57 -4.58 -13.76
CA ILE A 185 -8.73 -4.40 -12.31
C ILE A 185 -10.00 -5.09 -11.82
N LEU A 186 -11.17 -4.82 -12.42
CA LEU A 186 -12.44 -5.44 -12.03
C LEU A 186 -12.37 -6.96 -12.00
N VAL A 187 -11.94 -7.58 -13.11
CA VAL A 187 -11.86 -9.04 -13.22
C VAL A 187 -10.80 -9.60 -12.26
N SER A 188 -9.68 -8.90 -12.05
CA SER A 188 -8.67 -9.31 -11.08
C SER A 188 -9.19 -9.36 -9.65
N LEU A 189 -10.05 -8.41 -9.26
CA LEU A 189 -10.64 -8.37 -7.92
C LEU A 189 -11.70 -9.45 -7.73
N ILE A 190 -12.47 -9.76 -8.78
CA ILE A 190 -13.43 -10.87 -8.77
C ILE A 190 -12.69 -12.21 -8.64
N LEU A 191 -11.69 -12.46 -9.49
CA LEU A 191 -10.94 -13.72 -9.45
C LEU A 191 -10.02 -13.84 -8.23
N GLY A 192 -9.58 -12.70 -7.67
CA GLY A 192 -8.87 -12.65 -6.39
C GLY A 192 -9.70 -13.12 -5.19
N LEU A 193 -11.03 -13.22 -5.31
CA LEU A 193 -11.88 -13.84 -4.29
C LEU A 193 -11.63 -15.34 -4.13
N PHE A 194 -11.08 -16.00 -5.16
CA PHE A 194 -10.83 -17.43 -5.13
C PHE A 194 -9.51 -17.77 -4.40
N PRO A 195 -9.51 -18.71 -3.44
CA PRO A 195 -10.66 -19.46 -2.93
C PRO A 195 -11.45 -18.68 -1.86
N PHE A 196 -12.78 -18.68 -1.96
CA PHE A 196 -13.65 -18.08 -0.95
C PHE A 196 -14.07 -19.13 0.08
N LYS A 197 -13.31 -19.25 1.18
CA LYS A 197 -13.44 -20.37 2.15
C LYS A 197 -14.33 -20.08 3.35
N MET A 198 -14.98 -18.92 3.38
CA MET A 198 -15.79 -18.50 4.52
C MET A 198 -17.25 -19.00 4.44
N SER A 199 -17.70 -19.43 3.25
CA SER A 199 -19.09 -19.80 2.96
C SER A 199 -19.65 -20.86 3.92
N SER A 200 -18.87 -21.90 4.23
CA SER A 200 -19.29 -22.99 5.12
C SER A 200 -19.49 -22.54 6.58
N ILE A 201 -18.70 -21.58 7.05
CA ILE A 201 -18.74 -21.11 8.45
C ILE A 201 -19.87 -20.10 8.64
N ILE A 202 -20.13 -19.26 7.64
CA ILE A 202 -21.24 -18.30 7.67
C ILE A 202 -22.59 -19.03 7.75
N GLN A 203 -22.69 -20.25 7.24
CA GLN A 203 -23.95 -21.00 7.30
C GLN A 203 -24.23 -21.61 8.70
N LEU A 204 -23.24 -21.61 9.60
CA LEU A 204 -23.41 -22.16 10.95
C LEU A 204 -24.33 -21.30 11.84
N PRO A 205 -24.96 -21.89 12.88
CA PRO A 205 -25.74 -21.17 13.87
C PRO A 205 -24.93 -20.04 14.49
N SER A 206 -25.55 -18.85 14.60
CA SER A 206 -24.89 -17.63 15.08
C SER A 206 -25.40 -17.27 16.46
N GLY A 207 -24.49 -16.96 17.38
CA GLY A 207 -24.79 -16.48 18.72
C GLY A 207 -24.73 -14.96 18.82
N ASN A 208 -25.00 -14.43 20.02
CA ASN A 208 -24.86 -13.02 20.30
C ASN A 208 -23.39 -12.66 20.57
N ILE A 209 -22.93 -11.55 19.97
CA ILE A 209 -21.69 -10.90 20.35
C ILE A 209 -22.01 -9.96 21.51
N ASP A 210 -21.39 -10.17 22.66
CA ASP A 210 -21.62 -9.31 23.82
C ASP A 210 -21.16 -7.86 23.57
N ASN A 211 -21.68 -6.93 24.37
CA ASN A 211 -21.36 -5.50 24.22
C ASN A 211 -19.88 -5.18 24.47
N HIS A 212 -19.20 -5.93 25.32
CA HIS A 212 -17.81 -5.70 25.65
C HIS A 212 -16.90 -6.06 24.46
N LEU A 213 -17.09 -7.23 23.87
CA LEU A 213 -16.41 -7.70 22.67
C LEU A 213 -16.71 -6.81 21.47
N SER A 214 -17.97 -6.40 21.28
CA SER A 214 -18.35 -5.43 20.23
C SER A 214 -17.59 -4.11 20.37
N LYS A 215 -17.45 -3.59 21.59
CA LYS A 215 -16.66 -2.38 21.88
C LYS A 215 -15.17 -2.58 21.59
N GLN A 216 -14.61 -3.74 21.89
CA GLN A 216 -13.22 -4.07 21.55
C GLN A 216 -12.99 -4.14 20.05
N ILE A 217 -13.87 -4.81 19.30
CA ILE A 217 -13.80 -4.90 17.83
C ILE A 217 -13.85 -3.51 17.22
N LYS A 218 -14.82 -2.67 17.62
CA LYS A 218 -14.96 -1.29 17.15
C LYS A 218 -13.73 -0.45 17.44
N ARG A 219 -13.18 -0.54 18.67
CA ARG A 219 -11.96 0.19 19.04
C ARG A 219 -10.77 -0.22 18.18
N PHE A 220 -10.57 -1.52 17.98
CA PHE A 220 -9.49 -2.02 17.13
C PHE A 220 -9.68 -1.59 15.67
N PHE A 221 -10.90 -1.68 15.15
CA PHE A 221 -11.23 -1.22 13.80
C PHE A 221 -10.91 0.26 13.61
N LEU A 222 -11.33 1.14 14.53
CA LEU A 222 -11.10 2.59 14.44
C LEU A 222 -9.62 2.96 14.50
N VAL A 223 -8.85 2.31 15.39
CA VAL A 223 -7.40 2.56 15.50
C VAL A 223 -6.68 2.12 14.23
N THR A 224 -7.01 0.95 13.70
CA THR A 224 -6.44 0.45 12.44
C THR A 224 -6.84 1.34 11.27
N LEU A 225 -8.11 1.75 11.17
CA LEU A 225 -8.59 2.65 10.11
C LEU A 225 -7.84 3.99 10.12
N PHE A 226 -7.66 4.59 11.30
CA PHE A 226 -6.93 5.86 11.44
C PHE A 226 -5.47 5.72 11.00
N TYR A 227 -4.85 4.59 11.33
CA TYR A 227 -3.49 4.28 10.91
C TYR A 227 -3.38 4.18 9.38
N GLU A 228 -4.27 3.41 8.75
CA GLU A 228 -4.27 3.23 7.30
C GLU A 228 -4.59 4.53 6.55
N LEU A 229 -5.50 5.37 7.06
CA LEU A 229 -5.77 6.71 6.51
C LEU A 229 -4.53 7.60 6.51
N THR A 230 -3.70 7.53 7.56
CA THR A 230 -2.44 8.27 7.62
C THR A 230 -1.48 7.82 6.51
N GLN A 231 -1.40 6.51 6.25
CA GLN A 231 -0.56 5.96 5.20
C GLN A 231 -1.03 6.37 3.79
N ILE A 232 -2.35 6.44 3.57
CA ILE A 232 -2.92 6.92 2.31
C ILE A 232 -2.48 8.35 2.03
N ILE A 233 -2.68 9.25 2.99
CA ILE A 233 -2.41 10.69 2.83
C ILE A 233 -0.95 10.92 2.48
N ILE A 234 -0.01 10.23 3.16
CA ILE A 234 1.41 10.47 2.93
C ILE A 234 1.88 9.89 1.58
N ASN A 235 1.46 8.66 1.24
CA ASN A 235 2.05 7.92 0.12
C ASN A 235 1.37 8.14 -1.25
N ASN A 236 0.16 8.68 -1.28
CA ASN A 236 -0.65 8.72 -2.50
C ASN A 236 -1.27 10.09 -2.81
N SER A 237 -1.25 11.04 -1.88
CA SER A 237 -1.87 12.34 -2.10
C SER A 237 -1.19 13.14 -3.21
N ASP A 238 0.11 13.01 -3.35
CA ASP A 238 0.91 13.70 -4.34
C ASP A 238 0.47 13.36 -5.78
N ILE A 239 0.29 12.06 -6.09
CA ILE A 239 -0.17 11.64 -7.42
C ILE A 239 -1.57 12.19 -7.74
N LEU A 240 -2.49 12.18 -6.76
CA LEU A 240 -3.83 12.71 -6.98
C LEU A 240 -3.81 14.22 -7.23
N LEU A 241 -3.04 14.97 -6.45
CA LEU A 241 -2.92 16.42 -6.61
C LEU A 241 -2.21 16.78 -7.91
N VAL A 242 -1.16 16.04 -8.30
CA VAL A 242 -0.46 16.31 -9.55
C VAL A 242 -1.37 16.07 -10.75
N LYS A 243 -2.17 14.99 -10.78
CA LYS A 243 -3.14 14.81 -11.87
C LYS A 243 -4.21 15.89 -11.89
N HIS A 244 -4.60 16.42 -10.74
CA HIS A 244 -5.60 17.49 -10.68
C HIS A 244 -5.07 18.83 -11.23
N TYR A 245 -3.82 19.17 -10.95
CA TYR A 245 -3.26 20.50 -11.27
C TYR A 245 -2.43 20.56 -12.54
N PHE A 246 -1.94 19.43 -13.04
CA PHE A 246 -1.01 19.37 -14.17
C PHE A 246 -1.64 18.67 -15.38
N GLU A 247 -1.08 18.96 -16.55
CA GLU A 247 -1.46 18.31 -17.80
C GLU A 247 -1.15 16.81 -17.77
N ASP A 248 -1.89 16.01 -18.56
CA ASP A 248 -1.80 14.55 -18.54
C ASP A 248 -0.38 14.01 -18.75
N THR A 249 0.39 14.64 -19.63
CA THR A 249 1.77 14.23 -19.90
C THR A 249 2.65 14.43 -18.66
N GLU A 250 2.59 15.61 -18.03
CA GLU A 250 3.34 15.92 -16.80
C GLU A 250 2.91 15.03 -15.63
N ALA A 251 1.61 14.76 -15.50
CA ALA A 251 1.09 13.85 -14.50
C ALA A 251 1.57 12.41 -14.71
N GLY A 252 1.69 11.96 -15.98
CA GLY A 252 2.27 10.67 -16.34
C GLY A 252 3.75 10.56 -16.03
N LEU A 253 4.52 11.62 -16.36
CA LEU A 253 5.93 11.75 -15.99
C LEU A 253 6.10 11.70 -14.47
N TYR A 254 5.28 12.43 -13.73
CA TYR A 254 5.32 12.41 -12.27
C TYR A 254 4.91 11.05 -11.69
N ALA A 255 3.91 10.38 -12.27
CA ALA A 255 3.51 9.04 -11.83
C ALA A 255 4.64 8.01 -12.01
N SER A 256 5.44 8.11 -13.07
CA SER A 256 6.61 7.25 -13.27
C SER A 256 7.70 7.53 -12.24
N LEU A 257 7.99 8.81 -11.99
CA LEU A 257 8.89 9.28 -10.93
C LEU A 257 8.47 8.72 -9.56
N ALA A 258 7.18 8.83 -9.22
CA ALA A 258 6.62 8.34 -7.98
C ALA A 258 6.74 6.82 -7.85
N LEU A 259 6.47 6.08 -8.93
CA LEU A 259 6.61 4.62 -8.94
C LEU A 259 8.05 4.18 -8.67
N ILE A 260 9.04 4.81 -9.33
CA ILE A 260 10.46 4.51 -9.13
C ILE A 260 10.87 4.85 -7.69
N GLY A 261 10.50 6.03 -7.20
CA GLY A 261 10.87 6.49 -5.87
C GLY A 261 10.28 5.66 -4.72
N ARG A 262 9.09 5.08 -4.91
CA ARG A 262 8.44 4.21 -3.92
C ARG A 262 9.22 2.93 -3.62
N VAL A 263 10.11 2.48 -4.51
CA VAL A 263 10.97 1.32 -4.26
C VAL A 263 11.77 1.49 -2.97
N VAL A 264 12.25 2.70 -2.69
CA VAL A 264 12.97 3.04 -1.44
C VAL A 264 12.13 2.71 -0.21
N TYR A 265 10.87 3.16 -0.21
CA TYR A 265 9.94 2.93 0.88
C TYR A 265 9.65 1.44 1.09
N PHE A 266 9.38 0.70 0.01
CA PHE A 266 9.14 -0.74 0.11
C PHE A 266 10.36 -1.53 0.59
N MET A 267 11.57 -1.11 0.19
CA MET A 267 12.78 -1.73 0.70
C MET A 267 12.98 -1.44 2.20
N ALA A 268 12.71 -0.21 2.63
CA ALA A 268 12.76 0.16 4.04
C ALA A 268 11.72 -0.61 4.88
N TRP A 269 10.55 -0.89 4.32
CA TRP A 269 9.50 -1.67 4.98
C TRP A 269 9.95 -3.07 5.41
N MET A 270 10.83 -3.73 4.64
CA MET A 270 11.40 -5.03 5.02
C MET A 270 12.17 -4.96 6.35
N PHE A 271 12.93 -3.89 6.56
CA PHE A 271 13.67 -3.69 7.79
C PHE A 271 12.75 -3.38 8.97
N VAL A 272 11.66 -2.63 8.74
CA VAL A 272 10.64 -2.35 9.77
C VAL A 272 10.00 -3.65 10.27
N MET A 273 9.66 -4.58 9.37
CA MET A 273 9.12 -5.89 9.76
C MET A 273 10.08 -6.70 10.63
N LEU A 274 11.39 -6.55 10.42
CA LEU A 274 12.42 -7.23 11.23
C LEU A 274 12.71 -6.50 12.55
N LEU A 275 12.58 -5.18 12.57
CA LEU A 275 12.78 -4.33 13.74
C LEU A 275 11.71 -4.58 14.79
N LEU A 276 10.43 -4.52 14.40
CA LEU A 276 9.30 -4.47 15.32
C LEU A 276 9.25 -5.67 16.29
N PRO A 277 9.30 -6.95 15.83
CA PRO A 277 9.28 -8.10 16.73
C PRO A 277 10.47 -8.11 17.69
N LYS A 278 11.66 -7.72 17.21
CA LYS A 278 12.88 -7.70 18.02
C LYS A 278 12.82 -6.63 19.11
N VAL A 279 12.29 -5.45 18.80
CA VAL A 279 12.09 -4.38 19.80
C VAL A 279 11.13 -4.83 20.89
N ILE A 280 10.01 -5.47 20.52
CA ILE A 280 9.05 -6.01 21.50
C ILE A 280 9.71 -7.07 22.40
N THR A 281 10.50 -7.98 21.83
CA THR A 281 11.21 -8.99 22.62
C THR A 281 12.22 -8.36 23.58
N LEU A 282 13.07 -7.45 23.09
CA LEU A 282 14.05 -6.76 23.93
C LEU A 282 13.38 -5.95 25.04
N GLN A 283 12.26 -5.28 24.76
CA GLN A 283 11.53 -4.54 25.78
C GLN A 283 10.91 -5.47 26.84
N LYS A 284 10.37 -6.62 26.45
CA LYS A 284 9.90 -7.64 27.41
C LYS A 284 11.03 -8.19 28.28
N GLU A 285 12.22 -8.31 27.72
CA GLU A 285 13.43 -8.72 28.42
C GLU A 285 14.09 -7.61 29.26
N GLY A 286 13.53 -6.39 29.25
CA GLY A 286 14.10 -5.23 29.95
C GLY A 286 15.44 -4.75 29.38
N LYS A 287 15.77 -5.15 28.14
CA LYS A 287 17.03 -4.82 27.46
C LYS A 287 16.93 -3.51 26.68
N GLU A 288 18.10 -2.92 26.41
CA GLU A 288 18.21 -1.71 25.60
C GLU A 288 17.75 -1.96 24.15
N THR A 289 16.82 -1.14 23.67
CA THR A 289 16.26 -1.21 22.31
C THR A 289 16.86 -0.16 21.35
N GLN A 290 17.61 0.82 21.87
CA GLN A 290 18.11 1.98 21.10
C GLN A 290 19.22 1.59 20.13
N SER A 291 20.23 0.83 20.56
CA SER A 291 21.25 0.26 19.68
C SER A 291 20.63 -0.48 18.48
N LEU A 292 19.55 -1.22 18.71
CA LEU A 292 18.84 -1.91 17.63
C LEU A 292 18.21 -0.91 16.65
N LEU A 293 17.52 0.12 17.14
CA LEU A 293 16.96 1.18 16.29
C LEU A 293 18.04 1.82 15.43
N PHE A 294 19.15 2.27 16.02
CA PHE A 294 20.24 2.92 15.29
C PHE A 294 20.89 2.01 14.25
N LYS A 295 21.01 0.72 14.55
CA LYS A 295 21.49 -0.27 13.59
C LYS A 295 20.59 -0.33 12.35
N TYR A 296 19.27 -0.37 12.53
CA TYR A 296 18.31 -0.41 11.42
C TYR A 296 18.20 0.94 10.68
N VAL A 297 18.26 2.05 11.40
CA VAL A 297 18.35 3.40 10.79
C VAL A 297 19.61 3.49 9.93
N GLY A 298 20.75 3.00 10.41
CA GLY A 298 22.00 2.95 9.65
C GLY A 298 21.90 2.13 8.38
N TYR A 299 21.29 0.93 8.44
CA TYR A 299 21.06 0.10 7.26
C TYR A 299 20.17 0.77 6.22
N ILE A 300 19.06 1.37 6.64
CA ILE A 300 18.17 2.08 5.72
C ILE A 300 18.85 3.33 5.16
N THR A 301 19.57 4.09 5.99
CA THR A 301 20.29 5.29 5.54
C THR A 301 21.33 4.95 4.49
N LEU A 302 22.11 3.88 4.69
CA LEU A 302 23.10 3.42 3.72
C LEU A 302 22.45 3.00 2.39
N LEU A 303 21.35 2.25 2.48
CA LEU A 303 20.58 1.85 1.31
C LEU A 303 20.02 3.06 0.56
N CYS A 304 19.42 4.01 1.29
CA CYS A 304 18.88 5.25 0.72
C CYS A 304 19.97 6.08 0.06
N ALA A 305 21.13 6.23 0.71
CA ALA A 305 22.28 6.93 0.15
C ALA A 305 22.76 6.28 -1.16
N PHE A 306 22.79 4.94 -1.23
CA PHE A 306 23.12 4.22 -2.47
C PHE A 306 22.11 4.48 -3.59
N ILE A 307 20.80 4.44 -3.30
CA ILE A 307 19.76 4.70 -4.30
C ILE A 307 19.77 6.16 -4.75
N ILE A 308 19.92 7.11 -3.83
CA ILE A 308 20.04 8.54 -4.15
C ILE A 308 21.29 8.78 -5.01
N ALA A 309 22.43 8.19 -4.67
CA ALA A 309 23.64 8.31 -5.47
C ALA A 309 23.46 7.72 -6.87
N GLY A 310 22.87 6.52 -7.00
CA GLY A 310 22.60 5.91 -8.30
C GLY A 310 21.67 6.75 -9.17
N THR A 311 20.59 7.26 -8.58
CA THR A 311 19.62 8.13 -9.28
C THR A 311 20.13 9.54 -9.55
N ALA A 312 21.12 10.03 -8.79
CA ALA A 312 21.77 11.31 -9.06
C ALA A 312 22.87 11.21 -10.13
N LEU A 313 23.61 10.10 -10.15
CA LEU A 313 24.70 9.86 -11.10
C LEU A 313 24.19 9.37 -12.47
N PHE A 314 23.12 8.58 -12.49
CA PHE A 314 22.57 7.97 -13.71
C PHE A 314 21.04 8.14 -13.84
N PRO A 315 20.49 9.36 -13.71
CA PRO A 315 19.04 9.59 -13.71
C PRO A 315 18.36 9.13 -15.01
N GLU A 316 18.89 9.54 -16.16
CA GLU A 316 18.33 9.21 -17.49
C GLU A 316 18.34 7.71 -17.74
N LEU A 317 19.47 7.04 -17.48
CA LEU A 317 19.62 5.59 -17.62
C LEU A 317 18.55 4.82 -16.82
N VAL A 318 18.30 5.23 -15.57
CA VAL A 318 17.27 4.60 -14.72
C VAL A 318 15.89 4.78 -15.33
N VAL A 319 15.55 6.00 -15.78
CA VAL A 319 14.25 6.29 -16.38
C VAL A 319 14.06 5.54 -17.70
N GLU A 320 15.07 5.52 -18.58
CA GLU A 320 15.01 4.82 -19.86
C GLU A 320 14.88 3.29 -19.67
N ILE A 321 15.64 2.71 -18.74
CA ILE A 321 15.56 1.27 -18.44
C ILE A 321 14.22 0.88 -17.82
N LEU A 322 13.53 1.77 -17.10
CA LEU A 322 12.27 1.42 -16.43
C LEU A 322 11.05 1.77 -17.27
N PHE A 323 11.02 2.96 -17.86
CA PHE A 323 9.86 3.53 -18.54
C PHE A 323 10.11 3.87 -20.02
N GLY A 324 11.37 4.09 -20.41
CA GLY A 324 11.75 4.41 -21.79
C GLY A 324 11.88 5.90 -22.08
N ASN A 325 12.28 6.22 -23.30
CA ASN A 325 12.73 7.56 -23.70
C ASN A 325 11.63 8.63 -23.62
N ALA A 326 10.35 8.24 -23.66
CA ALA A 326 9.24 9.18 -23.52
C ALA A 326 9.13 9.80 -22.12
N TYR A 327 9.91 9.31 -21.14
CA TYR A 327 9.87 9.76 -19.75
C TYR A 327 11.12 10.52 -19.29
N THR A 328 12.14 10.68 -20.15
CA THR A 328 13.45 11.24 -19.78
C THR A 328 13.38 12.66 -19.21
N ASP A 329 12.37 13.44 -19.59
CA ASP A 329 12.14 14.80 -19.08
C ASP A 329 12.01 14.87 -17.55
N ILE A 330 11.58 13.78 -16.88
CA ILE A 330 11.46 13.74 -15.41
C ILE A 330 12.75 13.34 -14.70
N ALA A 331 13.75 12.85 -15.44
CA ALA A 331 14.98 12.29 -14.89
C ALA A 331 15.72 13.25 -13.92
N PRO A 332 15.82 14.57 -14.18
CA PRO A 332 16.47 15.50 -13.25
C PRO A 332 15.82 15.60 -11.86
N LEU A 333 14.54 15.23 -11.73
CA LEU A 333 13.80 15.22 -10.46
C LEU A 333 13.93 13.89 -9.71
N LEU A 334 14.46 12.84 -10.33
CA LEU A 334 14.48 11.48 -9.78
C LEU A 334 15.19 11.41 -8.42
N TRP A 335 16.40 11.95 -8.34
CA TRP A 335 17.17 11.93 -7.09
C TRP A 335 16.54 12.81 -5.99
N LYS A 336 15.90 13.93 -6.37
CA LYS A 336 15.17 14.81 -5.43
C LYS A 336 13.98 14.06 -4.82
N TYR A 337 13.22 13.35 -5.66
CA TYR A 337 12.11 12.53 -5.18
C TYR A 337 12.60 11.35 -4.33
N ALA A 338 13.72 10.72 -4.71
CA ALA A 338 14.36 9.69 -3.90
C ALA A 338 14.80 10.20 -2.51
N ILE A 339 15.22 11.47 -2.39
CA ILE A 339 15.47 12.10 -1.09
C ILE A 339 14.18 12.19 -0.28
N ALA A 340 13.08 12.68 -0.86
CA ALA A 340 11.80 12.80 -0.16
C ALA A 340 11.33 11.44 0.39
N THR A 341 11.35 10.39 -0.44
CA THR A 341 10.94 9.05 -0.01
C THR A 341 11.91 8.41 0.98
N SER A 342 13.20 8.69 0.89
CA SER A 342 14.22 8.24 1.85
C SER A 342 14.02 8.87 3.23
N LEU A 343 13.78 10.18 3.28
CA LEU A 343 13.48 10.91 4.52
C LEU A 343 12.22 10.35 5.18
N PHE A 344 11.17 10.12 4.39
CA PHE A 344 9.96 9.48 4.88
C PHE A 344 10.23 8.08 5.42
N ALA A 345 10.94 7.24 4.66
CA ALA A 345 11.27 5.87 5.03
C ALA A 345 12.01 5.82 6.38
N ILE A 346 13.03 6.67 6.57
CA ILE A 346 13.79 6.76 7.81
C ILE A 346 12.91 7.26 8.97
N ALA A 347 12.13 8.32 8.76
CA ALA A 347 11.21 8.86 9.76
C ALA A 347 10.16 7.81 10.19
N ASN A 348 9.69 7.00 9.24
CA ASN A 348 8.70 5.97 9.50
C ASN A 348 9.24 4.84 10.39
N ILE A 349 10.55 4.52 10.33
CA ILE A 349 11.19 3.58 11.28
C ILE A 349 10.97 4.04 12.72
N PHE A 350 11.13 5.34 13.01
CA PHE A 350 10.90 5.88 14.35
C PHE A 350 9.44 5.72 14.75
N SER A 351 8.49 6.00 13.86
CA SER A 351 7.07 5.78 14.10
C SER A 351 6.76 4.34 14.49
N TYR A 352 7.30 3.36 13.74
CA TYR A 352 7.12 1.94 14.06
C TYR A 352 7.84 1.48 15.32
N TYR A 353 9.04 2.00 15.57
CA TYR A 353 9.78 1.75 16.80
C TYR A 353 8.94 2.19 18.00
N PHE A 354 8.45 3.43 18.02
CA PHE A 354 7.63 3.92 19.13
C PHE A 354 6.28 3.22 19.23
N LEU A 355 5.67 2.88 18.10
CA LEU A 355 4.47 2.06 18.07
C LEU A 355 4.68 0.72 18.78
N SER A 356 5.84 0.07 18.57
CA SER A 356 6.20 -1.19 19.23
C SER A 356 6.39 -1.03 20.75
N LEU A 357 6.72 0.18 21.21
CA LEU A 357 6.81 0.54 22.64
C LEU A 357 5.47 1.05 23.22
N GLY A 358 4.37 1.00 22.46
CA GLY A 358 3.06 1.53 22.88
C GLY A 358 2.96 3.06 22.92
N LYS A 359 3.90 3.78 22.28
CA LYS A 359 3.93 5.25 22.21
C LYS A 359 3.39 5.71 20.84
N TYR A 360 2.21 6.32 20.83
CA TYR A 360 1.50 6.67 19.59
C TYR A 360 1.77 8.09 19.04
N LYS A 361 2.38 8.99 19.83
CA LYS A 361 2.65 10.38 19.42
C LYS A 361 3.39 10.48 18.07
N PRO A 362 4.44 9.68 17.79
CA PRO A 362 5.13 9.62 16.49
C PRO A 362 4.22 9.36 15.29
N VAL A 363 3.21 8.50 15.44
CA VAL A 363 2.24 8.20 14.38
C VAL A 363 1.35 9.42 14.12
N ILE A 364 0.93 10.12 15.16
CA ILE A 364 0.15 11.36 15.05
C ILE A 364 0.97 12.44 14.34
N ILE A 365 2.26 12.58 14.69
CA ILE A 365 3.18 13.50 14.02
C ILE A 365 3.26 13.19 12.52
N SER A 366 3.41 11.91 12.14
CA SER A 366 3.37 11.49 10.73
C SER A 366 2.06 11.89 10.04
N GLY A 367 0.90 11.67 10.69
CA GLY A 367 -0.40 12.06 10.14
C GLY A 367 -0.56 13.56 9.92
N VAL A 368 -0.14 14.38 10.90
CA VAL A 368 -0.16 15.84 10.79
C VAL A 368 0.76 16.30 9.65
N MET A 369 1.96 15.73 9.53
CA MET A 369 2.88 16.09 8.44
C MET A 369 2.41 15.62 7.07
N GLY A 370 1.68 14.49 6.99
CA GLY A 370 0.99 14.08 5.77
C GLY A 370 -0.07 15.07 5.33
N LEU A 371 -0.90 15.56 6.26
CA LEU A 371 -1.86 16.63 5.96
C LEU A 371 -1.16 17.93 5.59
N ALA A 372 -0.07 18.28 6.27
CA ALA A 372 0.73 19.45 5.94
C ALA A 372 1.31 19.35 4.51
N GLN A 373 1.78 18.17 4.09
CA GLN A 373 2.22 17.96 2.70
C GLN A 373 1.10 18.27 1.70
N VAL A 374 -0.12 17.76 1.93
CA VAL A 374 -1.28 18.04 1.07
C VAL A 374 -1.53 19.53 0.96
N VAL A 375 -1.59 20.22 2.11
CA VAL A 375 -1.82 21.67 2.18
C VAL A 375 -0.70 22.43 1.45
N LEU A 376 0.56 22.05 1.67
CA LEU A 376 1.67 22.72 1.01
C LEU A 376 1.63 22.52 -0.51
N ILE A 377 1.30 21.32 -1.02
CA ILE A 377 1.17 21.10 -2.46
C ILE A 377 0.01 21.94 -3.03
N ILE A 378 -1.13 22.03 -2.35
CA ILE A 378 -2.27 22.88 -2.77
C ILE A 378 -1.84 24.34 -2.94
N PHE A 379 -0.96 24.88 -2.09
CA PHE A 379 -0.51 26.27 -2.21
C PHE A 379 0.75 26.46 -3.07
N TYR A 380 1.55 25.41 -3.29
CA TYR A 380 2.86 25.49 -3.93
C TYR A 380 3.06 24.38 -4.98
N HIS A 381 2.43 24.54 -6.16
CA HIS A 381 2.49 23.58 -7.27
C HIS A 381 2.72 24.24 -8.65
N LYS A 382 3.55 25.29 -8.74
CA LYS A 382 3.82 26.00 -10.02
C LYS A 382 4.44 25.12 -11.09
N ASN A 383 5.24 24.13 -10.70
CA ASN A 383 5.85 23.12 -11.58
C ASN A 383 6.12 21.84 -10.78
N LEU A 384 6.43 20.73 -11.46
CA LEU A 384 6.71 19.44 -10.81
C LEU A 384 7.89 19.51 -9.84
N GLU A 385 8.91 20.33 -10.12
CA GLU A 385 10.04 20.53 -9.22
C GLU A 385 9.59 21.10 -7.86
N GLN A 386 8.71 22.11 -7.87
CA GLN A 386 8.19 22.72 -6.65
C GLN A 386 7.41 21.69 -5.81
N VAL A 387 6.62 20.83 -6.46
CA VAL A 387 5.88 19.75 -5.79
C VAL A 387 6.85 18.82 -5.06
N VAL A 388 7.95 18.41 -5.70
CA VAL A 388 8.98 17.55 -5.09
C VAL A 388 9.71 18.27 -3.96
N LEU A 389 10.10 19.54 -4.13
CA LEU A 389 10.79 20.31 -3.09
C LEU A 389 9.94 20.50 -1.83
N VAL A 390 8.64 20.76 -2.00
CA VAL A 390 7.68 20.85 -0.90
C VAL A 390 7.58 19.53 -0.13
N GLN A 391 7.60 18.39 -0.83
CA GLN A 391 7.63 17.09 -0.19
C GLN A 391 8.93 16.85 0.58
N ILE A 392 10.08 17.20 0.01
CA ILE A 392 11.37 17.14 0.72
C ILE A 392 11.30 17.97 2.01
N LEU A 393 10.74 19.18 1.94
CA LEU A 393 10.56 20.04 3.12
C LEU A 393 9.68 19.37 4.17
N ALA A 394 8.51 18.87 3.79
CA ALA A 394 7.59 18.19 4.70
C ALA A 394 8.23 16.96 5.35
N MET A 395 8.93 16.13 4.58
CA MET A 395 9.60 14.92 5.07
C MET A 395 10.83 15.21 5.91
N THR A 396 11.54 16.31 5.63
CA THR A 396 12.65 16.79 6.46
C THR A 396 12.13 17.22 7.83
N ILE A 397 11.05 18.01 7.87
CA ILE A 397 10.42 18.44 9.12
C ILE A 397 9.91 17.22 9.90
N LEU A 398 9.25 16.28 9.23
CA LEU A 398 8.82 15.02 9.84
C LEU A 398 10.00 14.28 10.47
N MET A 399 11.09 14.07 9.73
CA MET A 399 12.28 13.38 10.24
C MET A 399 12.89 14.10 11.45
N ILE A 400 13.02 15.44 11.41
CA ILE A 400 13.49 16.25 12.53
C ILE A 400 12.59 16.05 13.75
N MET A 401 11.26 16.14 13.58
CA MET A 401 10.32 15.94 14.68
C MET A 401 10.42 14.55 15.31
N GLN A 402 10.62 13.50 14.49
CA GLN A 402 10.81 12.14 15.01
C GLN A 402 12.10 12.01 15.82
N VAL A 403 13.20 12.59 15.35
CA VAL A 403 14.49 12.59 16.05
C VAL A 403 14.41 13.40 17.35
N VAL A 404 13.78 14.59 17.32
CA VAL A 404 13.58 15.42 18.51
C VAL A 404 12.72 14.69 19.54
N TYR A 405 11.63 14.05 19.11
CA TYR A 405 10.81 13.22 19.99
C TYR A 405 11.61 12.08 20.61
N PHE A 406 12.48 11.42 19.82
CA PHE A 406 13.35 10.38 20.32
C PHE A 406 14.30 10.89 21.41
N ILE A 407 15.00 12.00 21.17
CA ILE A 407 15.91 12.61 22.14
C ILE A 407 15.17 13.04 23.41
N ALA A 408 13.99 13.65 23.28
CA ALA A 408 13.17 14.06 24.42
C ALA A 408 12.69 12.86 25.24
N SER A 409 12.32 11.76 24.58
CA SER A 409 11.86 10.53 25.23
C SER A 409 12.94 9.78 26.01
N LYS A 410 14.22 10.13 25.82
CA LYS A 410 15.35 9.58 26.58
C LYS A 410 15.58 10.32 27.91
N LYS A 411 15.13 11.58 28.01
CA LYS A 411 15.27 12.41 29.21
C LYS A 411 14.14 12.21 30.23
N SER A 412 13.07 11.55 29.83
CA SER A 412 11.92 11.14 30.66
C SER A 412 11.96 9.65 30.89
#